data_AF-A0A359GTV3-F1
#
_entry.id   AF-A0A359GTV3-F1
#
_cell.length_a   1.000
_cell.length_b   1.000
_cell.length_c   1.000
_cell.angle_alpha   90.00
_cell.angle_beta   90.00
_cell.angle_gamma   90.00
#
_symmetry.space_group_name_H-M   'P 1'
#
loop_
_entity.id
_entity.type
_entity.pdbx_description
1 polymer ?
#
loop_
_entity_poly.entity_id
_entity_poly.type
_entity_poly.pdbx_seq_one_letter_code
_entity_poly.pdbx_strand_id
1 'polypeptide(L)'
;MKKLIAIFTLCLLSSFAFSAGPAASIEQLDWMTGNWAGNLGPNQLEENWIASEGNTLMAAVRMTGGDATSMFEMITIEEVDNSLVLHIQQ
;
A
#
# COMPACT_ATOMS: atom_id res chain seq x y z
N MET A 1 -4.04 -34.18 40.24
CA MET A 1 -4.18 -34.71 38.85
C MET A 1 -5.39 -34.13 38.12
N LYS A 2 -6.62 -34.19 38.65
CA LYS A 2 -7.82 -33.61 37.99
C LYS A 2 -7.78 -32.08 37.78
N LYS A 3 -7.14 -31.33 38.70
CA LYS A 3 -6.94 -29.87 38.59
C LYS A 3 -5.87 -29.44 37.57
N LEU A 4 -4.91 -30.32 37.24
CA LEU A 4 -3.89 -30.03 36.22
C LEU A 4 -4.45 -30.17 34.80
N ILE A 5 -5.40 -31.08 34.59
CA ILE A 5 -6.08 -31.28 33.30
C ILE A 5 -6.92 -30.05 32.93
N ALA A 6 -7.56 -29.41 33.90
CA ALA A 6 -8.40 -28.22 33.67
C ALA A 6 -7.62 -26.99 33.18
N ILE A 7 -6.33 -26.87 33.54
CA ILE A 7 -5.47 -25.75 33.12
C ILE A 7 -4.96 -25.96 31.69
N PHE A 8 -4.73 -27.21 31.28
CA PHE A 8 -4.24 -27.52 29.94
C PHE A 8 -5.30 -27.28 28.85
N THR A 9 -6.58 -27.50 29.16
CA THR A 9 -7.69 -27.25 28.22
C THR A 9 -7.96 -25.75 28.01
N LEU A 10 -7.62 -24.89 28.98
CA LEU A 10 -7.86 -23.44 28.87
C LEU A 10 -6.83 -22.74 27.96
N CYS A 11 -5.60 -23.26 27.85
CA CYS A 11 -4.56 -22.70 26.97
C CYS A 11 -4.77 -23.01 25.47
N LEU A 12 -5.58 -24.00 25.12
CA LEU A 12 -5.89 -24.32 23.72
C LEU A 12 -6.90 -23.33 23.09
N LEU A 13 -7.71 -22.64 23.91
CA LEU A 13 -8.70 -21.67 23.45
C LEU A 13 -8.14 -20.26 23.26
N SER A 14 -6.93 -19.97 23.75
CA SER A 14 -6.30 -18.65 23.64
C SER A 14 -5.58 -18.41 22.31
N SER A 15 -5.65 -19.35 21.36
CA SER A 15 -5.26 -19.09 19.97
C SER A 15 -6.35 -18.29 19.27
N PHE A 16 -6.59 -17.06 19.73
CA PHE A 16 -7.17 -16.06 18.86
C PHE A 16 -6.15 -15.87 17.74
N ALA A 17 -6.37 -16.56 16.62
CA ALA A 17 -5.71 -16.22 15.38
C ALA A 17 -5.93 -14.73 15.19
N PHE A 18 -4.86 -13.94 15.22
CA PHE A 18 -4.89 -12.59 14.72
C PHE A 18 -5.29 -12.76 13.26
N SER A 19 -6.57 -12.57 12.94
CA SER A 19 -7.02 -12.67 11.56
C SER A 19 -6.21 -11.66 10.79
N ALA A 20 -5.42 -12.13 9.83
CA ALA A 20 -4.89 -11.23 8.81
C ALA A 20 -6.09 -10.46 8.24
N GLY A 21 -5.85 -9.20 7.86
CA GLY A 21 -6.85 -8.44 7.11
C GLY A 21 -7.27 -9.22 5.85
N PRO A 22 -8.36 -8.80 5.19
CA PRO A 22 -8.71 -9.39 3.90
C PRO A 22 -7.52 -9.30 2.95
N ALA A 23 -7.36 -10.32 2.10
CA ALA A 23 -6.33 -10.30 1.07
C ALA A 23 -6.47 -9.02 0.22
N ALA A 24 -5.37 -8.32 0.03
CA ALA A 24 -5.31 -7.19 -0.86
C ALA A 24 -5.02 -7.67 -2.28
N SER A 25 -5.59 -7.01 -3.28
CA SER A 25 -5.25 -7.23 -4.69
C SER A 25 -4.99 -5.90 -5.40
N ILE A 26 -4.19 -5.92 -6.47
CA ILE A 26 -3.82 -4.69 -7.15
C ILE A 26 -5.04 -3.95 -7.76
N GLU A 27 -6.05 -4.69 -8.20
CA GLU A 27 -7.26 -4.15 -8.84
C GLU A 27 -8.10 -3.30 -7.86
N GLN A 28 -7.92 -3.49 -6.56
CA GLN A 28 -8.53 -2.63 -5.54
C GLN A 28 -8.01 -1.18 -5.62
N LEU A 29 -6.90 -0.95 -6.31
CA LEU A 29 -6.32 0.37 -6.56
C LEU A 29 -6.66 0.93 -7.95
N ASP A 30 -7.48 0.27 -8.77
CA ASP A 30 -7.82 0.73 -10.12
C ASP A 30 -8.38 2.15 -10.15
N TRP A 31 -9.05 2.57 -9.08
CA TRP A 31 -9.59 3.92 -8.91
C TRP A 31 -8.52 5.02 -8.91
N MET A 32 -7.25 4.68 -8.66
CA MET A 32 -6.13 5.62 -8.66
C MET A 32 -5.68 5.99 -10.08
N THR A 33 -6.02 5.19 -11.10
CA THR A 33 -5.63 5.40 -12.49
C THR A 33 -6.03 6.80 -12.96
N GLY A 34 -5.07 7.55 -13.50
CA GLY A 34 -5.31 8.88 -14.05
C GLY A 34 -4.23 9.90 -13.72
N ASN A 35 -4.55 11.16 -14.01
CA ASN A 35 -3.69 12.31 -13.79
C ASN A 35 -4.22 13.12 -12.62
N TRP A 36 -3.39 13.30 -11.60
CA TRP A 36 -3.73 14.04 -10.39
C TRP A 36 -2.77 15.19 -10.19
N ALA A 37 -3.27 16.30 -9.68
CA ALA A 37 -2.49 17.49 -9.43
C ALA A 37 -3.04 18.20 -8.19
N GLY A 38 -2.18 18.50 -7.22
CA GLY A 38 -2.53 19.29 -6.03
C GLY A 38 -1.46 20.30 -5.65
N ASN A 39 -1.89 21.43 -5.08
CA ASN A 39 -0.98 22.42 -4.51
C ASN A 39 -0.32 21.87 -3.24
N LEU A 40 1.00 22.03 -3.13
CA LEU A 40 1.79 21.72 -1.95
C LEU A 40 2.60 22.95 -1.53
N GLY A 41 1.97 23.83 -0.74
CA GLY A 41 2.54 25.13 -0.39
C GLY A 41 2.70 26.02 -1.64
N PRO A 42 3.89 26.58 -1.92
CA PRO A 42 4.14 27.35 -3.14
C PRO A 42 4.36 26.48 -4.39
N ASN A 43 4.43 25.16 -4.21
CA ASN A 43 4.72 24.20 -5.26
C ASN A 43 3.43 23.48 -5.72
N GLN A 44 3.53 22.81 -6.86
CA GLN A 44 2.52 21.91 -7.40
C GLN A 44 3.09 20.49 -7.41
N LEU A 45 2.37 19.52 -6.84
CA LEU A 45 2.64 18.09 -6.98
C LEU A 45 1.73 17.53 -8.07
N GLU A 46 2.28 16.72 -8.97
CA GLU A 46 1.55 16.01 -10.02
C GLU A 46 1.91 14.53 -9.99
N GLU A 47 0.90 13.67 -10.13
CA GLU A 47 1.03 12.21 -10.15
C GLU A 47 0.29 11.65 -11.36
N ASN A 48 0.97 10.84 -12.16
CA ASN A 48 0.39 10.19 -13.33
C ASN A 48 0.42 8.68 -13.12
N TRP A 49 -0.71 8.11 -12.70
CA TRP A 49 -0.89 6.69 -12.46
C TRP A 49 -1.37 6.02 -13.74
N ILE A 50 -0.67 4.97 -14.18
CA ILE A 50 -1.12 4.12 -15.29
C ILE A 50 -2.04 3.02 -14.76
N ALA A 51 -2.83 2.41 -15.64
CA ALA A 51 -3.72 1.30 -15.26
C ALA A 51 -2.92 0.14 -14.64
N SER A 52 -3.55 -0.60 -13.72
CA SER A 52 -2.96 -1.80 -13.17
C SER A 52 -2.74 -2.84 -14.28
N GLU A 53 -1.56 -3.46 -14.30
CA GLU A 53 -1.23 -4.54 -15.22
C GLU A 53 -0.13 -5.41 -14.61
N GLY A 54 -0.24 -6.73 -14.80
CA GLY A 54 0.78 -7.68 -14.33
C GLY A 54 0.97 -7.69 -12.82
N ASN A 55 -0.11 -7.53 -12.05
CA ASN A 55 -0.09 -7.43 -10.58
C ASN A 55 0.67 -6.21 -10.03
N THR A 56 0.80 -5.16 -10.85
CA THR A 56 1.50 -3.93 -10.50
C THR A 56 0.69 -2.69 -10.86
N LEU A 57 0.90 -1.60 -10.12
CA LEU A 57 0.45 -0.25 -10.43
C LEU A 57 1.67 0.69 -10.38
N MET A 58 1.77 1.65 -11.29
CA MET A 58 2.93 2.55 -11.37
C MET A 58 2.50 4.01 -11.54
N ALA A 59 3.28 4.92 -10.96
CA ALA A 59 3.15 6.35 -11.22
C ALA A 59 4.48 7.05 -11.43
N ALA A 60 4.47 7.99 -12.37
CA ALA A 60 5.47 9.05 -12.44
C ALA A 60 4.96 10.27 -11.67
N VAL A 61 5.76 10.74 -10.72
CA VAL A 61 5.45 11.87 -9.85
C VAL A 61 6.44 12.99 -10.10
N ARG A 62 5.99 14.24 -10.10
CA ARG A 62 6.87 15.40 -10.13
C ARG A 62 6.38 16.51 -9.21
N MET A 63 7.32 17.29 -8.72
CA MET A 63 7.03 18.56 -8.07
C MET A 63 7.57 19.71 -8.92
N THR A 64 6.78 20.77 -9.06
CA THR A 64 7.19 22.02 -9.73
C THR A 64 7.03 23.21 -8.79
N GLY A 65 7.92 24.20 -8.93
CA GLY A 65 7.91 25.43 -8.14
C GLY A 65 9.03 26.38 -8.58
N GLY A 66 8.81 27.69 -8.44
CA GLY A 66 9.81 28.69 -8.85
C GLY A 66 10.29 28.52 -10.30
N ASP A 67 9.35 28.24 -11.21
CA ASP A 67 9.52 28.05 -12.66
C ASP A 67 10.26 26.78 -13.13
N ALA A 68 10.55 25.82 -12.24
CA ALA A 68 11.22 24.58 -12.61
C ALA A 68 10.62 23.33 -11.92
N THR A 69 10.97 22.15 -12.43
CA THR A 69 10.80 20.89 -11.70
C THR A 69 11.84 20.80 -10.59
N SER A 70 11.38 20.59 -9.36
CA SER A 70 12.21 20.52 -8.15
C SER A 70 12.39 19.09 -7.63
N MET A 71 11.52 18.16 -8.03
CA MET A 71 11.59 16.74 -7.68
C MET A 71 10.95 15.89 -8.77
N PHE A 72 11.45 14.67 -8.93
CA PHE A 72 10.85 13.59 -9.70
C PHE A 72 10.93 12.30 -8.89
N GLU A 73 9.87 11.49 -8.94
CA GLU A 73 9.80 10.17 -8.31
C GLU A 73 9.11 9.18 -9.26
N MET A 74 9.50 7.91 -9.18
CA MET A 74 8.75 6.79 -9.72
C MET A 74 8.24 5.96 -8.54
N ILE A 75 6.95 5.67 -8.57
CA ILE A 75 6.29 4.82 -7.58
C ILE A 75 5.83 3.54 -8.25
N THR A 76 6.07 2.38 -7.64
CA THR A 76 5.39 1.13 -7.97
C THR A 76 4.69 0.57 -6.75
N ILE A 77 3.52 -0.04 -6.96
CA ILE A 77 2.81 -0.83 -5.97
C ILE A 77 2.69 -2.24 -6.53
N GLU A 78 3.13 -3.24 -5.76
CA GLU A 78 3.13 -4.65 -6.17
C GLU A 78 2.34 -5.50 -5.17
N GLU A 79 1.61 -6.48 -5.69
CA GLU A 79 0.97 -7.49 -4.85
C GLU A 79 2.00 -8.54 -4.38
N VAL A 80 2.17 -8.67 -3.06
CA VAL A 80 3.12 -9.60 -2.42
C VAL A 80 2.45 -10.26 -1.23
N ASP A 81 2.40 -11.60 -1.21
CA ASP A 81 1.90 -12.40 -0.07
C ASP A 81 0.51 -11.98 0.46
N ASN A 82 -0.45 -11.73 -0.44
CA ASN A 82 -1.80 -11.20 -0.15
C ASN A 82 -1.81 -9.79 0.47
N SER A 83 -0.75 -9.02 0.27
CA SER A 83 -0.59 -7.62 0.66
C SER A 83 -0.15 -6.77 -0.52
N LEU A 84 -0.03 -5.46 -0.31
CA LEU A 84 0.47 -4.50 -1.29
C LEU A 84 1.75 -3.85 -0.74
N VAL A 85 2.80 -3.82 -1.55
CA VAL A 85 4.08 -3.20 -1.20
C VAL A 85 4.30 -1.99 -2.08
N LEU A 86 4.55 -0.84 -1.45
CA LEU A 86 4.88 0.42 -2.10
C LEU A 86 6.41 0.55 -2.22
N HIS A 87 6.89 0.78 -3.43
CA HIS A 87 8.28 1.12 -3.73
C HIS A 87 8.34 2.55 -4.28
N ILE A 88 9.34 3.31 -3.81
CA ILE A 88 9.56 4.70 -4.23
C ILE A 88 11.01 4.83 -4.66
N GLN A 89 11.23 5.40 -5.84
CA GLN A 89 12.53 5.77 -6.35
C GLN A 89 12.54 7.25 -6.71
N GLN A 90 13.43 8.01 -6.07
CA GLN A 90 13.64 9.45 -6.31
C GLN A 90 14.97 9.68 -7.04
#